data_AF-A0A376LPM4-F1
#
_entry.id   AF-A0A376LPM4-F1
#
_cell.length_a   1.000
_cell.length_b   1.000
_cell.length_c   1.000
_cell.angle_alpha   90.00
_cell.angle_beta   90.00
_cell.angle_gamma   90.00
#
_symmetry.space_group_name_H-M   'P 1'
#
loop_
_entity.id
_entity.type
_entity.pdbx_description
1 polymer ?
#
loop_
_entity_poly.entity_id
_entity_poly.type
_entity_poly.pdbx_seq_one_letter_code
_entity_poly.pdbx_strand_id
1 'polypeptide(L)' 'MLMRATRISFLAANPDINEFRKLMKACPAGLYKQDDAGNIHFDSAGCLECGTCRVLCGNTILEQWQYPAGTFGIDFRYG' A
#
# COMPACT_ATOMS: atom_id res chain seq x y z
N MET A 1 -2.16 12.32 -21.46
CA MET A 1 -1.18 11.22 -21.45
C MET A 1 -0.28 11.38 -20.22
N LEU A 2 -0.84 11.16 -19.02
CA LEU A 2 -0.11 11.32 -17.75
C LEU A 2 0.48 9.96 -17.36
N MET A 3 1.80 9.92 -17.22
CA MET A 3 2.61 8.76 -16.86
C MET A 3 2.05 8.02 -15.64
N ARG A 4 1.51 6.81 -15.84
CA ARG A 4 1.15 5.85 -14.79
C ARG A 4 2.37 4.99 -14.42
N ALA A 5 3.47 5.59 -13.99
CA ALA A 5 4.73 4.87 -13.73
C ALA A 5 4.86 4.27 -12.31
N THR A 6 3.89 4.47 -11.43
CA THR A 6 4.00 4.12 -9.99
C THR A 6 2.66 3.65 -9.45
N ARG A 7 2.31 2.35 -9.43
CA ARG A 7 1.01 1.96 -8.84
C ARG A 7 1.06 0.69 -8.00
N ILE A 8 1.60 0.84 -6.79
CA ILE A 8 1.70 -0.19 -5.76
C ILE A 8 0.34 -0.46 -5.07
N SER A 9 -0.39 0.56 -4.61
CA SER A 9 -1.80 0.37 -4.20
C SER A 9 -2.58 1.68 -4.21
N PHE A 10 -3.89 1.64 -4.50
CA PHE A 10 -4.84 2.72 -4.26
C PHE A 10 -5.75 2.33 -3.10
N LEU A 11 -5.95 3.24 -2.16
CA LEU A 11 -6.95 3.08 -1.11
C LEU A 11 -8.34 3.35 -1.70
N ALA A 12 -9.33 2.54 -1.30
CA ALA A 12 -10.73 2.82 -1.58
C ALA A 12 -11.12 4.21 -1.05
N ALA A 13 -12.08 4.87 -1.69
CA ALA A 13 -12.49 6.24 -1.33
C ALA A 13 -12.95 6.38 0.14
N ASN A 14 -13.61 5.34 0.67
CA ASN A 14 -14.09 5.29 2.05
C ASN A 14 -13.77 3.91 2.66
N PRO A 15 -12.53 3.68 3.12
CA PRO A 15 -12.13 2.39 3.68
C PRO A 15 -12.60 2.25 5.14
N ASP A 16 -13.01 1.03 5.54
CA ASP A 16 -13.34 0.73 6.93
C ASP A 16 -12.07 0.82 7.81
N ILE A 17 -12.12 1.65 8.85
CA ILE A 17 -10.97 1.88 9.74
C ILE A 17 -10.53 0.62 10.50
N ASN A 18 -11.44 -0.30 10.83
CA ASN A 18 -11.09 -1.54 11.52
C ASN A 18 -10.28 -2.46 10.60
N GLU A 19 -10.65 -2.51 9.33
CA GLU A 19 -9.90 -3.23 8.31
C GLU A 19 -8.55 -2.56 8.03
N PHE A 20 -8.50 -1.22 7.96
CA PHE A 20 -7.27 -0.47 7.74
C PHE A 20 -6.22 -0.72 8.85
N ARG A 21 -6.65 -0.87 10.10
CA ARG A 21 -5.77 -1.20 11.24
C ARG A 21 -5.03 -2.53 11.07
N LYS A 22 -5.55 -3.48 10.28
CA LYS A 22 -4.82 -4.70 9.95
C LYS A 22 -3.57 -4.38 9.15
N LEU A 23 -3.67 -3.46 8.18
CA LEU A 23 -2.55 -3.04 7.35
C LEU A 23 -1.50 -2.25 8.13
N MET A 24 -1.93 -1.40 9.08
CA MET A 24 -1.02 -0.69 9.99
C MET A 24 -0.14 -1.65 10.80
N LYS A 25 -0.67 -2.82 11.19
CA LYS A 25 0.03 -3.82 11.99
C LYS A 25 0.84 -4.81 11.14
N ALA A 26 0.33 -5.16 9.96
CA ALA A 26 0.87 -6.25 9.16
C ALA A 26 1.84 -5.80 8.06
N CYS A 27 1.84 -4.52 7.67
CA CYS A 27 2.78 -4.03 6.67
C CYS A 27 4.20 -4.03 7.24
N PRO A 28 5.13 -4.84 6.69
CA PRO A 28 6.49 -4.92 7.22
C PRO A 28 7.29 -3.62 7.04
N ALA A 29 6.87 -2.75 6.12
CA ALA A 29 7.48 -1.45 5.86
C ALA A 29 6.80 -0.28 6.60
N GLY A 30 5.74 -0.53 7.36
CA GLY A 30 5.08 0.51 8.18
C GLY A 30 4.47 1.66 7.38
N LEU A 31 3.95 1.39 6.18
CA LEU A 31 3.53 2.41 5.21
C LEU A 31 2.09 2.88 5.36
N TYR A 32 1.29 2.18 6.15
CA TYR A 32 -0.10 2.54 6.46
C TYR A 32 -0.13 3.22 7.82
N LYS A 33 -0.56 4.48 7.86
CA LYS A 33 -0.56 5.32 9.07
C LYS A 33 -1.91 6.01 9.23
N GLN A 34 -2.24 6.34 10.47
CA GLN A 34 -3.36 7.21 10.81
C GLN A 34 -2.81 8.37 11.66
N ASP A 35 -3.17 9.60 11.33
CA ASP A 35 -2.79 10.78 12.12
C ASP A 35 -3.75 11.03 13.29
N ASP A 36 -3.43 12.02 14.13
CA ASP A 36 -4.21 12.36 15.31
C ASP A 36 -5.61 12.91 14.98
N ALA A 37 -5.80 13.45 13.77
CA ALA A 37 -7.10 13.89 13.27
C ALA A 37 -7.93 12.73 12.68
N GLY A 38 -7.37 11.52 12.66
CA GLY A 38 -8.01 10.31 12.17
C GLY A 38 -7.87 10.09 10.67
N ASN A 39 -7.15 10.94 9.94
CA ASN A 39 -6.92 10.74 8.52
C ASN A 39 -5.92 9.61 8.31
N ILE A 40 -6.17 8.80 7.29
CA ILE A 40 -5.30 7.69 6.93
C ILE A 40 -4.38 8.07 5.78
N HIS A 41 -3.18 7.52 5.81
CA HIS A 41 -2.12 7.79 4.86
C HIS A 41 -1.48 6.47 4.42
N PHE A 42 -1.16 6.38 3.12
CA PHE A 42 -0.38 5.30 2.55
C PHE A 42 0.77 5.87 1.73
N ASP A 43 2.00 5.46 2.04
CA ASP A 43 3.19 5.82 1.27
C ASP A 43 3.62 4.66 0.36
N SER A 44 3.39 4.80 -0.95
CA SER A 44 3.80 3.78 -1.91
C SER A 44 5.31 3.73 -2.13
N ALA A 45 6.07 4.80 -1.90
CA ALA A 45 7.49 4.86 -2.27
C ALA A 45 8.36 3.87 -1.48
N GLY A 46 7.95 3.52 -0.25
CA GLY A 46 8.67 2.56 0.59
C GLY A 46 8.18 1.12 0.48
N CYS A 47 7.28 0.79 -0.46
CA CYS A 47 6.64 -0.53 -0.47
C CYS A 47 7.55 -1.63 -0.97
N LEU A 48 7.66 -2.69 -0.16
CA LEU A 48 8.49 -3.86 -0.42
C LEU A 48 7.89 -4.85 -1.42
N GLU A 49 6.78 -4.52 -2.07
CA GLU A 49 6.10 -5.39 -3.05
C GLU A 49 5.71 -6.78 -2.51
N CYS A 50 5.72 -6.96 -1.19
CA CYS A 50 5.51 -8.25 -0.52
C CYS A 50 4.06 -8.80 -0.62
N GLY A 51 3.09 -7.97 -0.99
CA GLY A 51 1.70 -8.38 -1.20
C GLY A 51 0.87 -8.64 0.06
N THR A 52 1.39 -8.46 1.28
CA THR A 52 0.63 -8.67 2.54
C THR A 52 -0.69 -7.90 2.55
N CYS A 53 -0.67 -6.65 2.10
CA CYS A 53 -1.87 -5.81 2.03
C CYS A 53 -2.91 -6.35 1.03
N ARG A 54 -2.47 -6.89 -0.11
CA ARG A 54 -3.33 -7.54 -1.11
C ARG A 54 -4.01 -8.78 -0.53
N VAL A 55 -3.27 -9.59 0.24
CA VAL A 55 -3.81 -10.82 0.84
C VAL A 55 -4.80 -10.52 1.97
N LEU A 56 -4.48 -9.57 2.85
CA LEU A 56 -5.32 -9.30 4.02
C LEU A 56 -6.58 -8.50 3.71
N CYS A 57 -6.49 -7.54 2.78
CA CYS A 57 -7.52 -6.53 2.61
C CYS A 57 -8.00 -6.36 1.17
N GLY A 58 -7.59 -7.25 0.26
CA GLY A 58 -8.07 -7.39 -1.13
C GLY A 58 -8.90 -6.23 -1.66
N ASN A 59 -10.21 -6.43 -1.78
CA ASN A 59 -11.16 -5.43 -2.28
C ASN A 59 -11.84 -4.60 -1.17
N THR A 60 -11.44 -4.75 0.09
CA THR A 60 -12.06 -4.02 1.21
C THR A 60 -11.37 -2.68 1.45
N ILE A 61 -10.04 -2.66 1.40
CA ILE A 61 -9.24 -1.44 1.62
C ILE A 61 -8.55 -0.99 0.35
N LEU A 62 -8.14 -1.91 -0.52
CA LEU A 62 -7.45 -1.58 -1.74
C LEU A 62 -8.45 -1.52 -2.90
N GLU A 63 -8.50 -0.38 -3.57
CA GLU A 63 -9.19 -0.25 -4.86
C GLU A 63 -8.42 -0.99 -5.96
N GLN A 64 -7.10 -0.94 -5.89
CA GLN A 64 -6.21 -1.59 -6.84
C GLN A 64 -4.84 -1.85 -6.21
N TRP A 65 -4.21 -2.97 -6.57
CA TRP A 65 -2.83 -3.30 -6.23
C TRP A 65 -2.12 -3.82 -7.47
N GLN A 66 -0.96 -3.25 -7.83
CA GLN A 66 -0.15 -3.71 -8.96
C GLN A 66 1.34 -3.60 -8.61
N TYR A 67 2.16 -4.38 -9.31
CA TYR A 67 3.60 -4.17 -9.23
C TYR A 67 3.97 -2.83 -9.90
N PRO A 68 5.04 -2.16 -9.44
CA PRO A 68 5.63 -1.03 -10.17
C PRO A 68 5.99 -1.42 -11.60
N ALA A 69 6.08 -0.41 -12.47
CA ALA A 69 6.75 -0.61 -13.75
C ALA A 69 8.21 -1.06 -13.51
N GLY A 70 8.77 -1.83 -14.44
CA GLY A 70 10.14 -2.33 -14.32
C GLY A 70 11.12 -1.20 -13.98
N THR A 71 12.09 -1.50 -13.11
CA THR A 71 13.10 -0.57 -12.55
C THR A 71 12.60 0.54 -11.61
N PHE A 72 11.29 0.66 -11.32
CA PHE A 72 10.75 1.62 -10.34
C PHE A 72 10.49 1.03 -8.95
N GLY A 73 10.56 -0.29 -8.85
CA GLY A 73 10.30 -1.04 -7.64
C GLY A 73 11.49 -1.15 -6.71
N ILE A 74 11.36 -2.04 -5.73
CA ILE A 74 12.46 -2.35 -4.84
C ILE A 74 13.54 -3.18 -5.54
N ASP A 75 14.79 -2.98 -5.13
CA ASP A 75 15.94 -3.73 -5.58
C ASP A 75 16.64 -4.39 -4.37
N PHE A 76 16.63 -5.72 -4.33
CA PHE A 76 17.27 -6.49 -3.29
C PHE A 76 18.72 -6.76 -3.65
N ARG A 77 19.66 -6.21 -2.87
CA ARG A 77 21.10 -6.42 -3.11
C ARG A 77 21.58 -7.82 -2.72
N TYR A 78 20.97 -8.43 -1.71
CA TYR A 78 21.44 -9.68 -1.12
C TYR A 78 20.34 -10.71 -0.83
N GLY A 79 19.10 -10.47 -1.27
CA GLY A 79 17.95 -11.35 -1.01
C GLY A 79 17.53 -11.34 0.45
#